data_AF-A0A6I1VZQ0-F1
#
_entry.id   AF-A0A6I1VZQ0-F1
#
_cell.length_a   1.000
_cell.length_b   1.000
_cell.length_c   1.000
_cell.angle_alpha   90.00
_cell.angle_beta   90.00
_cell.angle_gamma   90.00
#
_symmetry.space_group_name_H-M   'P 1'
#
loop_
_entity.id
_entity.type
_entity.pdbx_description
1 polymer ?
#
loop_
_entity_poly.entity_id
_entity_poly.type
_entity_poly.pdbx_seq_one_letter_code
_entity_poly.pdbx_strand_id
1 'polypeptide(L)'
;MTTHEQIPSFLGEMPAPAFATYMNPNIAPKPLPSGLARVMPWFDELLPTALQEYVRDVAERTQCPPDFVGVALIVAVSTVVGRKFSVYPKQKDDWMVVPNQWGVIIGRPS
;
A
#
# COMPACT_ATOMS: atom_id res chain seq x y z
N MET A 1 -19.23 34.15 -3.92
CA MET A 1 -18.01 34.10 -3.06
C MET A 1 -18.47 33.84 -1.64
N THR A 2 -18.18 32.65 -1.07
CA THR A 2 -18.07 32.33 0.38
C THR A 2 -18.33 30.84 0.63
N THR A 3 -17.29 29.98 0.58
CA THR A 3 -17.35 28.60 1.15
C THR A 3 -15.97 27.91 1.30
N HIS A 4 -14.92 28.64 1.69
CA HIS A 4 -13.60 28.03 1.95
C HIS A 4 -13.01 28.33 3.34
N GLU A 5 -13.81 28.83 4.28
CA GLU A 5 -13.36 29.19 5.64
C GLU A 5 -13.76 28.19 6.74
N GLN A 6 -14.23 26.99 6.40
CA GLN A 6 -14.37 25.95 7.41
C GLN A 6 -13.00 25.35 7.70
N ILE A 7 -12.40 25.81 8.79
CA ILE A 7 -11.27 25.19 9.47
C ILE A 7 -11.60 23.70 9.63
N PRO A 8 -10.86 22.78 8.98
CA PRO A 8 -11.08 21.35 9.13
C PRO A 8 -11.11 20.92 10.60
N SER A 9 -12.04 20.03 10.97
CA SER A 9 -12.23 19.56 12.36
C SER A 9 -10.97 18.94 12.97
N PHE A 10 -10.12 18.33 12.14
CA PHE A 10 -8.87 17.70 12.60
C PHE A 10 -7.84 18.71 13.13
N LEU A 11 -7.97 20.01 12.83
CA LEU A 11 -7.00 21.01 13.26
C LEU A 11 -7.00 21.24 14.77
N GLY A 12 -8.14 21.00 15.44
CA GLY A 12 -8.25 21.07 16.91
C GLY A 12 -7.52 19.93 17.63
N GLU A 13 -7.21 18.85 16.91
CA GLU A 13 -6.52 17.66 17.44
C GLU A 13 -5.02 17.66 17.12
N MET A 14 -4.54 18.62 16.33
CA MET A 14 -3.14 18.67 15.93
C MET A 14 -2.22 19.13 17.06
N PRO A 15 -1.02 18.54 17.19
CA PRO A 15 0.02 19.08 18.05
C PRO A 15 0.34 20.53 17.69
N ALA A 16 0.53 21.39 18.70
CA ALA A 16 0.86 22.81 18.54
C ALA A 16 1.92 23.14 17.46
N PRO A 17 3.07 22.42 17.35
CA PRO A 17 4.04 22.71 16.29
C PRO A 17 3.52 22.40 14.87
N ALA A 18 2.68 21.38 14.71
CA ALA A 18 2.10 21.02 13.44
C ALA A 18 1.00 22.02 13.03
N PHE A 19 0.20 22.47 13.99
CA PHE A 19 -0.82 23.51 13.77
C PHE A 19 -0.18 24.83 13.31
N ALA A 20 0.87 25.29 14.00
CA ALA A 20 1.59 26.51 13.64
C ALA A 20 2.20 26.45 12.23
N THR A 21 2.65 25.26 11.81
CA THR A 21 3.16 25.02 10.46
C THR A 21 2.05 25.04 9.42
N TYR A 22 0.91 24.38 9.70
CA TYR A 22 -0.24 24.31 8.80
C TYR A 22 -0.86 25.70 8.56
N MET A 23 -0.97 26.52 9.60
CA MET A 23 -1.53 27.86 9.53
C MET A 23 -0.54 28.94 9.07
N ASN A 24 0.69 28.58 8.74
CA ASN A 24 1.70 29.56 8.36
C ASN A 24 1.36 30.17 6.98
N PRO A 25 0.97 31.45 6.91
CA PRO A 25 0.55 32.09 5.66
C PRO A 25 1.72 32.25 4.67
N ASN A 26 2.97 32.12 5.13
CA ASN A 26 4.15 32.19 4.29
C ASN A 26 4.50 30.84 3.64
N ILE A 27 3.82 29.75 4.01
CA ILE A 27 3.98 28.44 3.38
C ILE A 27 2.91 28.30 2.29
N ALA A 28 3.28 28.64 1.05
CA ALA A 28 2.42 28.37 -0.10
C ALA A 28 2.35 26.85 -0.37
N PRO A 29 1.15 26.28 -0.58
CA PRO A 29 1.02 24.88 -0.99
C PRO A 29 1.81 24.61 -2.26
N LYS A 30 2.65 23.58 -2.25
CA LYS A 30 3.30 23.12 -3.47
C LYS A 30 2.30 22.29 -4.27
N PRO A 31 2.22 22.47 -5.60
CA PRO A 31 1.44 21.57 -6.43
C PRO A 31 1.95 20.14 -6.25
N LEU A 32 1.03 19.18 -6.20
CA LEU A 32 1.41 17.77 -6.19
C LEU A 32 2.20 17.48 -7.48
N PRO A 33 3.27 16.66 -7.41
CA PRO A 33 3.97 16.23 -8.61
C PRO A 33 2.97 15.57 -9.57
N SER A 34 3.01 15.96 -10.84
CA SER A 34 2.14 15.39 -11.86
C SER A 34 2.71 14.05 -12.34
N GLY A 35 1.81 13.10 -12.62
CA GLY A 35 2.17 11.76 -13.10
C GLY A 35 2.45 10.75 -11.99
N LEU A 36 2.67 9.50 -12.39
CA LEU A 36 3.05 8.42 -11.49
C LEU A 36 4.57 8.34 -11.46
N ALA A 37 5.15 8.26 -10.25
CA ALA A 37 6.55 7.90 -10.13
C ALA A 37 6.79 6.54 -10.78
N ARG A 38 7.97 6.36 -11.41
CA ARG A 38 8.34 5.04 -11.95
C ARG A 38 8.38 4.05 -10.80
N VAL A 39 7.54 3.03 -10.88
CA VAL A 39 7.55 1.89 -9.95
C VAL A 39 8.52 0.83 -10.45
N MET A 40 9.03 0.01 -9.52
CA MET A 40 9.83 -1.16 -9.91
C MET A 40 8.96 -2.08 -10.76
N PRO A 41 9.51 -2.65 -11.85
CA PRO A 41 8.77 -3.63 -12.63
C PRO A 41 8.55 -4.90 -11.82
N TRP A 42 7.56 -5.68 -12.22
CA TRP A 42 7.30 -6.99 -11.65
C TRP A 42 8.41 -7.98 -12.00
N PHE A 43 8.80 -8.81 -11.03
CA PHE A 43 9.73 -9.93 -11.17
C PHE A 43 9.08 -11.19 -10.59
N ASP A 44 9.15 -12.32 -11.28
CA ASP A 44 8.46 -13.54 -10.84
C ASP A 44 9.09 -14.14 -9.58
N GLU A 45 10.37 -13.87 -9.37
CA GLU A 45 11.13 -14.26 -8.19
C GLU A 45 10.63 -13.59 -6.90
N LEU A 46 9.73 -12.62 -7.00
CA LEU A 46 8.99 -12.08 -5.85
C LEU A 46 8.02 -13.12 -5.24
N LEU A 47 7.68 -14.17 -6.00
CA LEU A 47 6.82 -15.26 -5.57
C LEU A 47 7.61 -16.55 -5.34
N PRO A 48 7.16 -17.42 -4.41
CA PRO A 48 7.61 -18.80 -4.37
C PRO A 48 7.45 -19.46 -5.74
N THR A 49 8.44 -20.25 -6.16
CA THR A 49 8.48 -20.90 -7.49
C THR A 49 7.18 -21.62 -7.85
N ALA A 50 6.53 -22.25 -6.86
CA ALA A 50 5.28 -22.99 -7.05
C ALA A 50 4.08 -22.12 -7.48
N LEU A 51 4.14 -20.79 -7.33
CA LEU A 51 3.05 -19.86 -7.65
C LEU A 51 3.29 -19.07 -8.93
N GLN A 52 4.51 -19.06 -9.47
CA GLN A 52 4.91 -18.17 -10.57
C GLN A 52 4.14 -18.46 -11.86
N GLU A 53 4.09 -19.74 -12.28
CA GLU A 53 3.40 -20.14 -13.52
C GLU A 53 1.90 -19.85 -13.46
N TYR A 54 1.26 -20.11 -12.31
CA TYR A 54 -0.15 -19.81 -12.12
C TYR A 54 -0.45 -18.32 -12.28
N VAL A 55 0.37 -17.45 -11.67
CA VAL A 55 0.19 -16.00 -11.78
C VAL A 55 0.33 -15.53 -13.22
N ARG A 56 1.31 -16.07 -13.96
CA ARG A 56 1.51 -15.75 -15.37
C ARG A 56 0.35 -16.20 -16.25
N ASP A 57 -0.12 -17.45 -16.10
CA ASP A 57 -1.25 -17.97 -16.86
C ASP A 57 -2.51 -17.12 -16.65
N VAL A 58 -2.85 -16.84 -15.38
CA VAL A 58 -4.03 -16.05 -15.07
C VAL A 58 -3.90 -14.63 -15.59
N ALA A 59 -2.75 -13.96 -15.37
CA ALA A 59 -2.53 -12.59 -15.82
C ALA A 59 -2.63 -12.46 -17.35
N GLU A 60 -2.10 -13.43 -18.08
CA GLU A 60 -2.23 -13.50 -19.54
C GLU A 60 -3.70 -13.67 -19.92
N ARG A 61 -4.44 -14.59 -19.30
CA ARG A 61 -5.86 -14.82 -19.62
C ARG A 61 -6.77 -13.64 -19.28
N THR A 62 -6.44 -12.91 -18.22
CA THR A 62 -7.18 -11.71 -17.80
C THR A 62 -6.66 -10.44 -18.46
N GLN A 63 -5.58 -10.52 -19.24
CA GLN A 63 -4.91 -9.40 -19.90
C GLN A 63 -4.65 -8.24 -18.92
N CYS A 64 -4.10 -8.57 -17.74
CA CYS A 64 -3.75 -7.60 -16.72
C CYS A 64 -2.28 -7.71 -16.32
N PRO A 65 -1.71 -6.67 -15.70
CA PRO A 65 -0.41 -6.76 -15.06
C PRO A 65 -0.33 -7.95 -14.08
N PRO A 66 0.80 -8.70 -14.05
CA PRO A 66 0.94 -9.90 -13.23
C PRO A 66 0.94 -9.62 -11.72
N ASP A 67 1.32 -8.41 -11.31
CA ASP A 67 1.25 -7.96 -9.92
C ASP A 67 -0.17 -7.92 -9.37
N PHE A 68 -1.18 -7.65 -10.20
CA PHE A 68 -2.59 -7.69 -9.78
C PHE A 68 -2.99 -9.11 -9.32
N VAL A 69 -2.60 -10.12 -10.08
CA VAL A 69 -2.87 -11.52 -9.74
C VAL A 69 -1.98 -11.99 -8.59
N GLY A 70 -0.68 -11.67 -8.63
CA GLY A 70 0.29 -12.07 -7.61
C GLY A 70 -0.07 -11.56 -6.22
N VAL A 71 -0.42 -10.28 -6.10
CA VAL A 71 -0.84 -9.68 -4.82
C VAL A 71 -2.15 -10.32 -4.33
N ALA A 72 -3.15 -10.48 -5.20
CA ALA A 72 -4.40 -11.13 -4.82
C ALA A 72 -4.20 -12.58 -4.34
N LEU A 73 -3.34 -13.33 -5.00
CA LEU A 73 -3.02 -14.71 -4.65
C LEU A 73 -2.33 -14.80 -3.28
N ILE A 74 -1.35 -13.96 -3.00
CA ILE A 74 -0.65 -13.94 -1.70
C ILE A 74 -1.62 -13.58 -0.57
N VAL A 75 -2.53 -12.62 -0.79
CA VAL A 75 -3.58 -12.29 0.17
C VAL A 75 -4.52 -13.48 0.37
N ALA A 76 -4.92 -14.18 -0.69
CA ALA A 76 -5.77 -15.36 -0.55
C ALA A 76 -5.06 -16.48 0.25
N VAL A 77 -3.79 -16.76 -0.03
CA VAL A 77 -2.99 -17.73 0.73
C VAL A 77 -2.87 -17.35 2.20
N SER A 78 -2.70 -16.05 2.50
CA SER A 78 -2.61 -15.58 3.89
C SER A 78 -3.86 -15.91 4.70
N THR A 79 -5.05 -15.89 4.09
CA THR A 79 -6.31 -16.25 4.77
C THR A 79 -6.36 -17.73 5.17
N VAL A 80 -5.82 -18.62 4.33
CA VAL A 80 -5.79 -20.07 4.57
C VAL A 80 -4.74 -20.43 5.64
N VAL A 81 -3.60 -19.75 5.59
CA VAL A 81 -2.53 -19.88 6.57
C VAL A 81 -2.99 -19.33 7.92
N GLY A 82 -3.59 -18.14 7.95
CA GLY A 82 -4.09 -17.49 9.15
C GLY A 82 -3.03 -17.38 10.25
N ARG A 83 -3.44 -17.64 11.50
CA ARG A 83 -2.56 -17.56 12.68
C ARG A 83 -1.66 -18.79 12.91
N LYS A 84 -1.48 -19.67 11.92
CA LYS A 84 -0.80 -20.97 12.10
C LYS A 84 0.71 -20.86 12.19
N PHE A 85 1.29 -19.75 11.73
CA PHE A 85 2.73 -19.52 11.74
C PHE A 85 3.05 -18.16 12.33
N SER A 86 4.26 -18.03 12.85
CA SER A 86 4.84 -16.79 13.36
C SER A 86 6.17 -16.52 12.68
N VAL A 87 6.54 -15.25 12.54
CA VAL A 87 7.80 -14.82 11.94
C VAL A 87 8.56 -13.94 12.93
N TYR A 88 9.89 -13.90 12.81
CA TYR A 88 10.76 -12.94 13.47
C TYR A 88 11.23 -11.95 12.40
N PRO A 89 10.60 -10.76 12.26
CA PRO A 89 10.91 -9.84 11.16
C PRO A 89 12.36 -9.33 11.20
N LYS A 90 12.98 -9.35 12.38
CA LYS A 90 14.37 -8.92 12.59
C LYS A 90 15.24 -10.13 12.91
N GLN A 91 16.42 -10.18 12.28
CA GLN A 91 17.32 -11.33 12.37
C GLN A 91 18.00 -11.50 13.73
N LYS A 92 18.06 -10.44 14.56
CA LYS A 92 18.85 -10.39 15.81
C LYS A 92 18.02 -9.88 16.98
N ASP A 93 16.73 -10.18 17.02
CA ASP A 93 15.90 -9.96 18.20
C ASP A 93 14.91 -11.12 18.39
N ASP A 94 14.15 -11.05 19.48
CA ASP A 94 13.12 -12.00 19.88
C ASP A 94 11.70 -11.51 19.53
N TRP A 95 11.58 -10.49 18.68
CA TRP A 95 10.28 -9.92 18.33
C TRP A 95 9.53 -10.84 17.36
N MET A 96 8.66 -11.67 17.91
CA MET A 96 7.77 -12.55 17.17
C MET A 96 6.49 -11.82 16.74
N VAL A 97 6.07 -12.02 15.49
CA VAL A 97 4.81 -11.51 14.95
C VAL A 97 4.03 -12.66 14.31
N VAL A 98 2.72 -12.73 14.58
CA VAL A 98 1.78 -13.55 13.79
C VAL A 98 1.31 -12.68 12.63
N PRO A 99 1.70 -12.99 11.37
CA PRO A 99 1.38 -12.13 10.25
C PRO A 99 -0.11 -12.19 9.93
N ASN A 100 -0.72 -11.01 9.79
CA ASN A 100 -2.05 -10.85 9.20
C ASN A 100 -1.92 -9.94 7.98
N GLN A 101 -2.01 -10.52 6.79
CA GLN A 101 -1.79 -9.81 5.54
C GLN A 101 -3.11 -9.44 4.89
N TRP A 102 -3.30 -8.14 4.70
CA TRP A 102 -4.38 -7.56 3.90
C TRP A 102 -3.80 -7.02 2.60
N GLY A 103 -4.64 -6.89 1.57
CA GLY A 103 -4.25 -6.23 0.33
C GLY A 103 -5.44 -5.73 -0.45
N VAL A 104 -5.17 -4.76 -1.31
CA VAL A 104 -6.13 -4.12 -2.21
C VAL A 104 -5.40 -3.78 -3.51
N ILE A 105 -6.08 -3.96 -4.64
CA ILE A 105 -5.56 -3.59 -5.95
C ILE A 105 -6.03 -2.17 -6.27
N ILE A 106 -5.10 -1.32 -6.71
CA ILE A 106 -5.40 0.02 -7.20
C ILE A 106 -5.07 0.04 -8.69
N GLY A 107 -6.11 0.15 -9.51
CA GLY A 107 -6.00 0.18 -10.96
C GLY A 107 -6.94 1.22 -11.55
N ARG A 108 -6.76 1.51 -12.84
CA ARG A 108 -7.77 2.25 -13.60
C ARG A 108 -9.07 1.42 -13.65
N PRO A 109 -10.24 2.06 -13.82
CA PRO A 109 -11.48 1.33 -14.09
C PRO A 109 -11.28 0.36 -15.26
N SER A 110 -11.82 -0.84 -15.10
CA SER A 110 -11.88 -1.89 -16.14
C SER A 110 -12.97 -1.61 -17.15
#